data_AF-A0A484Z9E0-F1
#
_entry.id   AF-A0A484Z9E0-F1
#
_cell.length_a   1.000
_cell.length_b   1.000
_cell.length_c   1.000
_cell.angle_alpha   90.00
_cell.angle_beta   90.00
_cell.angle_gamma   90.00
#
_symmetry.space_group_name_H-M   'P 1'
#
loop_
_entity.id
_entity.type
_entity.pdbx_description
1 polymer ?
#
loop_
_entity_poly.entity_id
_entity_poly.type
_entity_poly.pdbx_seq_one_letter_code
_entity_poly.pdbx_strand_id
1 'polypeptide(L)'
;MNDGTDYRAILASDTPLIDVRAPIEFTQGAMPAAINLPLMDDDERAAVGTCYKRQGPEAALALGHSLVAGATRDERINAWREASLAHPDGFFCCARGGQRSHISQAWLKEAGIDYPLIRGGYKALRQAAIQATVEQSQKPMVLIGGCTGNGKTLLVKQHAQGIDLEGLAHHRGSSFGRTLTPQLSQASFENHLAVELLKKDATRWVLEDEGRMIGSNHLPECLRDRMVEARSPSWTIRLMFALSGCAKSISTICGRTSLPPMAKKLAGKNTANTCITGFTLFAAVWGCSAMPN
;
A
#
# COMPACT_ATOMS: atom_id res chain seq x y z
N MET A 1 -2.43 -12.33 22.95
CA MET A 1 -3.54 -12.01 22.04
C MET A 1 -3.62 -10.49 21.96
N ASN A 2 -3.45 -9.93 20.77
CA ASN A 2 -3.55 -8.49 20.56
C ASN A 2 -5.00 -8.06 20.85
N ASP A 3 -5.20 -7.10 21.74
CA ASP A 3 -6.52 -6.66 22.24
C ASP A 3 -7.29 -5.76 21.24
N GLY A 4 -6.85 -5.76 19.98
CA GLY A 4 -7.37 -4.90 18.92
C GLY A 4 -6.98 -3.44 19.08
N THR A 5 -5.93 -3.13 19.86
CA THR A 5 -5.43 -1.76 20.06
C THR A 5 -4.03 -1.52 19.51
N ASP A 6 -3.22 -2.55 19.30
CA ASP A 6 -1.93 -2.40 18.62
C ASP A 6 -2.12 -2.35 17.11
N TYR A 7 -2.56 -1.18 16.64
CA TYR A 7 -2.85 -0.92 15.23
C TYR A 7 -1.62 -1.10 14.33
N ARG A 8 -0.42 -0.79 14.81
CA ARG A 8 0.79 -0.90 14.00
C ARG A 8 1.14 -2.35 13.73
N ALA A 9 1.09 -3.20 14.76
CA ALA A 9 1.29 -4.62 14.59
C ALA A 9 0.26 -5.21 13.62
N ILE A 10 -1.03 -4.90 13.82
CA ILE A 10 -2.13 -5.38 12.95
C ILE A 10 -1.91 -4.99 11.49
N LEU A 11 -1.51 -3.74 11.23
CA LEU A 11 -1.22 -3.26 9.88
C LEU A 11 0.01 -3.95 9.27
N ALA A 12 1.04 -4.20 10.05
CA ALA A 12 2.28 -4.82 9.57
C ALA A 12 2.15 -6.34 9.33
N SER A 13 1.25 -7.03 10.04
CA SER A 13 1.13 -8.50 10.01
C SER A 13 0.13 -9.06 8.99
N ASP A 14 -0.41 -8.24 8.09
CA ASP A 14 -1.48 -8.64 7.15
C ASP A 14 -2.67 -9.31 7.86
N THR A 15 -2.96 -8.87 9.07
CA THR A 15 -4.03 -9.46 9.87
C THR A 15 -5.37 -9.28 9.15
N PRO A 16 -6.11 -10.37 8.87
CA PRO A 16 -7.39 -10.28 8.19
C PRO A 16 -8.40 -9.42 8.95
N LEU A 17 -9.07 -8.51 8.24
CA LEU A 17 -10.09 -7.64 8.83
C LEU A 17 -11.43 -7.90 8.15
N ILE A 18 -12.43 -8.32 8.89
CA ILE A 18 -13.81 -8.37 8.39
C ILE A 18 -14.41 -6.98 8.58
N ASP A 19 -14.53 -6.24 7.48
CA ASP A 19 -15.09 -4.90 7.45
C ASP A 19 -16.61 -4.96 7.26
N VAL A 20 -17.35 -4.63 8.33
CA VAL A 20 -18.82 -4.65 8.35
C VAL A 20 -19.45 -3.32 7.94
N ARG A 21 -18.66 -2.37 7.43
CA ARG A 21 -19.18 -1.14 6.81
C ARG A 21 -19.91 -1.46 5.50
N ALA A 22 -20.74 -0.52 5.06
CA ALA A 22 -21.43 -0.67 3.79
C ALA A 22 -20.44 -0.62 2.60
N PRO A 23 -20.77 -1.24 1.45
CA PRO A 23 -19.89 -1.29 0.27
C PRO A 23 -19.38 0.07 -0.20
N ILE A 24 -20.20 1.12 -0.12
CA ILE A 24 -19.77 2.48 -0.50
C ILE A 24 -18.67 3.02 0.41
N GLU A 25 -18.72 2.72 1.71
CA GLU A 25 -17.70 3.15 2.68
C GLU A 25 -16.38 2.39 2.45
N PHE A 26 -16.47 1.11 2.08
CA PHE A 26 -15.31 0.27 1.77
C PHE A 26 -14.63 0.72 0.48
N THR A 27 -15.41 0.98 -0.57
CA THR A 27 -14.93 1.49 -1.86
C THR A 27 -14.24 2.85 -1.72
N GLN A 28 -14.74 3.71 -0.83
CA GLN A 28 -14.10 5.01 -0.55
C GLN A 28 -12.74 4.85 0.16
N GLY A 29 -12.53 3.79 0.91
CA GLY A 29 -11.27 3.54 1.61
C GLY A 29 -11.30 2.23 2.39
N ALA A 30 -10.43 1.31 2.03
CA ALA A 30 -10.28 0.00 2.66
C ALA A 30 -8.86 -0.19 3.22
N MET A 31 -8.73 -1.08 4.20
CA MET A 31 -7.42 -1.57 4.64
C MET A 31 -6.98 -2.72 3.72
N PRO A 32 -5.67 -2.90 3.45
CA PRO A 32 -5.19 -3.88 2.47
C PRO A 32 -5.64 -5.33 2.71
N ALA A 33 -5.64 -5.76 3.98
CA ALA A 33 -6.04 -7.11 4.38
C ALA A 33 -7.53 -7.22 4.74
N ALA A 34 -8.36 -6.22 4.38
CA ALA A 34 -9.77 -6.21 4.74
C ALA A 34 -10.65 -6.89 3.69
N ILE A 35 -11.63 -7.65 4.16
CA ILE A 35 -12.70 -8.28 3.37
C ILE A 35 -14.00 -7.59 3.77
N ASN A 36 -14.76 -7.08 2.79
CA ASN A 36 -16.02 -6.42 3.07
C ASN A 36 -17.16 -7.45 3.20
N LEU A 37 -17.68 -7.60 4.42
CA LEU A 37 -18.88 -8.38 4.71
C LEU A 37 -19.86 -7.48 5.47
N PRO A 38 -20.65 -6.66 4.75
CA PRO A 38 -21.39 -5.55 5.34
C PRO A 38 -22.47 -6.03 6.33
N LEU A 39 -22.61 -5.31 7.45
CA LEU A 39 -23.81 -5.43 8.30
C LEU A 39 -25.05 -4.88 7.58
N MET A 40 -24.86 -3.88 6.72
CA MET A 40 -25.93 -3.21 5.96
C MET A 40 -25.42 -2.85 4.57
N ASP A 41 -26.27 -3.00 3.55
CA ASP A 41 -25.98 -2.45 2.23
C ASP A 41 -26.06 -0.91 2.21
N ASP A 42 -25.82 -0.31 1.04
CA ASP A 42 -25.77 1.14 0.90
C ASP A 42 -27.12 1.83 1.15
N ASP A 43 -28.23 1.18 0.76
CA ASP A 43 -29.58 1.71 0.88
C ASP A 43 -30.09 1.59 2.32
N GLU A 44 -29.89 0.43 2.95
CA GLU A 44 -30.16 0.17 4.36
C GLU A 44 -29.38 1.15 5.24
N ARG A 45 -28.08 1.34 4.95
CA ARG A 45 -27.23 2.31 5.66
C ARG A 45 -27.76 3.73 5.51
N ALA A 46 -28.19 4.12 4.31
CA ALA A 46 -28.74 5.45 4.07
C ALA A 46 -30.06 5.67 4.83
N ALA A 47 -30.94 4.66 4.86
CA ALA A 47 -32.20 4.70 5.59
C ALA A 47 -31.95 4.82 7.11
N VAL A 48 -31.10 3.96 7.69
CA VAL A 48 -30.76 3.98 9.11
C VAL A 48 -30.05 5.27 9.50
N GLY A 49 -29.12 5.75 8.67
CA GLY A 49 -28.43 7.03 8.90
C GLY A 49 -29.37 8.23 8.87
N THR A 50 -30.39 8.19 8.02
CA THR A 50 -31.43 9.23 7.95
C THR A 50 -32.34 9.18 9.17
N CYS A 51 -32.77 7.98 9.57
CA CYS A 51 -33.57 7.77 10.78
C CYS A 51 -32.81 8.25 12.02
N TYR A 52 -31.52 7.91 12.15
CA TYR A 52 -30.68 8.34 13.27
C TYR A 52 -30.66 9.87 13.42
N LYS A 53 -30.50 10.60 12.31
CA LYS A 53 -30.48 12.07 12.32
C LYS A 53 -31.84 12.69 12.65
N ARG A 54 -32.94 12.06 12.24
CA ARG A 54 -34.29 12.63 12.37
C ARG A 54 -35.02 12.22 13.65
N GLN A 55 -34.82 10.99 14.10
CA GLN A 55 -35.62 10.32 15.14
C GLN A 55 -34.76 9.78 16.29
N GLY A 56 -33.43 9.88 16.19
CA GLY A 56 -32.52 9.49 17.26
C GLY A 56 -32.03 8.03 17.20
N PRO A 57 -31.17 7.65 18.16
CA PRO A 57 -30.44 6.38 18.13
C PRO A 57 -31.34 5.15 18.32
N GLU A 58 -32.33 5.22 19.21
CA GLU A 58 -33.27 4.12 19.50
C GLU A 58 -34.09 3.73 18.25
N ALA A 59 -34.67 4.73 17.58
CA ALA A 59 -35.45 4.52 16.36
C ALA A 59 -34.60 3.95 15.22
N ALA A 60 -33.36 4.42 15.08
CA ALA A 60 -32.42 3.91 14.08
C ALA A 60 -32.00 2.46 14.35
N LEU A 61 -31.82 2.09 15.63
CA LEU A 61 -31.52 0.72 16.03
C LEU A 61 -32.69 -0.21 15.71
N ALA A 62 -33.92 0.19 16.07
CA ALA A 62 -35.13 -0.57 15.76
C ALA A 62 -35.32 -0.77 14.24
N LEU A 63 -35.08 0.29 13.46
CA LEU A 63 -35.10 0.21 12.00
C LEU A 63 -33.99 -0.71 11.46
N GLY A 64 -32.79 -0.66 12.03
CA GLY A 64 -31.70 -1.55 11.64
C GLY A 64 -32.05 -3.02 11.85
N HIS A 65 -32.68 -3.34 12.99
CA HIS A 65 -33.15 -4.70 13.26
C HIS A 65 -34.29 -5.15 12.34
N SER A 66 -35.17 -4.24 11.90
CA SER A 66 -36.25 -4.61 10.98
C SER A 66 -35.76 -4.81 9.55
N LEU A 67 -34.75 -4.04 9.12
CA LEU A 67 -34.13 -4.18 7.80
C LEU A 67 -33.28 -5.46 7.70
N VAL A 68 -32.52 -5.77 8.76
CA VAL A 68 -31.62 -6.92 8.80
C VAL A 68 -32.22 -8.05 9.65
N ALA A 69 -33.23 -8.71 9.09
CA ALA A 69 -33.99 -9.77 9.76
C ALA A 69 -34.16 -11.01 8.88
N GLY A 70 -34.57 -12.12 9.50
CA GLY A 70 -34.85 -13.39 8.81
C GLY A 70 -33.67 -13.88 7.98
N ALA A 71 -33.96 -14.29 6.74
CA ALA A 71 -32.97 -14.85 5.82
C ALA A 71 -31.75 -13.94 5.60
N THR A 72 -31.95 -12.63 5.45
CA THR A 72 -30.84 -11.68 5.26
C THR A 72 -29.87 -11.65 6.44
N ARG A 73 -30.41 -11.73 7.66
CA ARG A 73 -29.59 -11.82 8.88
C ARG A 73 -28.80 -13.13 8.90
N ASP A 74 -29.47 -14.23 8.60
CA ASP A 74 -28.85 -15.56 8.62
C ASP A 74 -27.75 -15.70 7.55
N GLU A 75 -27.96 -15.15 6.36
CA GLU A 75 -26.95 -15.06 5.30
C GLU A 75 -25.71 -14.27 5.74
N ARG A 76 -25.90 -13.10 6.36
CA ARG A 76 -24.79 -12.27 6.88
C ARG A 76 -24.02 -12.98 7.98
N ILE A 77 -24.72 -13.63 8.92
CA ILE A 77 -24.09 -14.42 9.99
C ILE A 77 -23.30 -15.59 9.41
N ASN A 78 -23.85 -16.31 8.43
CA ASN A 78 -23.15 -17.42 7.78
C ASN A 78 -21.90 -16.97 7.05
N ALA A 79 -21.96 -15.85 6.32
CA ALA A 79 -20.80 -15.27 5.65
C ALA A 79 -19.69 -14.87 6.65
N TRP A 80 -20.05 -14.26 7.77
CA TRP A 80 -19.08 -13.94 8.83
C TRP A 80 -18.50 -15.20 9.46
N ARG A 81 -19.33 -16.22 9.71
CA ARG A 81 -18.89 -17.49 10.27
C ARG A 81 -17.85 -18.16 9.37
N GLU A 82 -18.11 -18.23 8.07
CA GLU A 82 -17.16 -18.79 7.09
C GLU A 82 -15.84 -18.00 7.07
N ALA A 83 -15.91 -16.67 7.02
CA ALA A 83 -14.73 -15.83 7.01
C ALA A 83 -13.93 -15.91 8.32
N SER A 84 -14.59 -15.94 9.48
CA SER A 84 -13.93 -16.07 10.79
C SER A 84 -13.28 -17.43 10.98
N LEU A 85 -13.88 -18.51 10.45
CA LEU A 85 -13.26 -19.84 10.48
C LEU A 85 -12.05 -19.93 9.53
N ALA A 86 -12.11 -19.25 8.38
CA ALA A 86 -10.98 -19.14 7.46
C ALA A 86 -9.84 -18.27 8.03
N HIS A 87 -10.18 -17.31 8.89
CA HIS A 87 -9.25 -16.32 9.46
C HIS A 87 -9.41 -16.20 10.98
N PRO A 88 -9.01 -17.23 11.77
CA PRO A 88 -9.24 -17.26 13.21
C PRO A 88 -8.52 -16.14 13.98
N ASP A 89 -7.40 -15.62 13.44
CA ASP A 89 -6.60 -14.55 14.05
C ASP A 89 -7.00 -13.14 13.58
N GLY A 90 -8.10 -13.02 12.84
CA GLY A 90 -8.57 -11.73 12.33
C GLY A 90 -9.46 -10.96 13.29
N PHE A 91 -9.94 -9.79 12.84
CA PHE A 91 -10.78 -8.90 13.64
C PHE A 91 -11.97 -8.38 12.85
N PHE A 92 -13.07 -8.10 13.54
CA PHE A 92 -14.13 -7.27 13.00
C PHE A 92 -13.77 -5.79 13.08
N CYS A 93 -14.16 -5.05 12.05
CA CYS A 93 -13.94 -3.62 11.96
C CYS A 93 -15.20 -2.94 11.42
N CYS A 94 -15.63 -1.85 12.06
CA CYS A 94 -16.60 -0.90 11.47
C CYS A 94 -15.96 0.49 11.38
N ALA A 95 -16.72 1.52 11.00
CA ALA A 95 -16.16 2.86 10.82
C ALA A 95 -15.43 3.42 12.05
N ARG A 96 -15.98 3.22 13.26
CA ARG A 96 -15.48 3.84 14.49
C ARG A 96 -15.46 2.92 15.72
N GLY A 97 -15.61 1.61 15.53
CA GLY A 97 -15.77 0.65 16.64
C GLY A 97 -17.04 0.90 17.47
N GLY A 98 -18.16 1.21 16.80
CA GLY A 98 -19.45 1.50 17.44
C GLY A 98 -20.44 0.33 17.34
N GLN A 99 -21.74 0.64 17.43
CA GLN A 99 -22.82 -0.35 17.48
C GLN A 99 -22.77 -1.39 16.36
N ARG A 100 -22.43 -1.00 15.11
CA ARG A 100 -22.40 -1.94 13.98
C ARG A 100 -21.46 -3.13 14.20
N SER A 101 -20.24 -2.89 14.68
CA SER A 101 -19.31 -3.99 14.98
C SER A 101 -19.75 -4.80 16.19
N HIS A 102 -20.32 -4.16 17.22
CA HIS A 102 -20.83 -4.86 18.40
C HIS A 102 -22.03 -5.76 18.10
N ILE A 103 -22.97 -5.31 17.27
CA ILE A 103 -24.13 -6.10 16.84
C ILE A 103 -23.65 -7.31 16.02
N SER A 104 -22.75 -7.09 15.05
CA SER A 104 -22.20 -8.17 14.22
C SER A 104 -21.45 -9.20 15.07
N GLN A 105 -20.64 -8.74 16.04
CA GLN A 105 -19.96 -9.60 17.00
C GLN A 105 -20.94 -10.38 17.89
N ALA A 106 -21.98 -9.73 18.41
CA ALA A 106 -22.97 -10.37 19.26
C ALA A 106 -23.71 -11.49 18.50
N TRP A 107 -24.14 -11.24 17.27
CA TRP A 107 -24.79 -12.25 16.43
C TRP A 107 -23.85 -13.40 16.06
N LEU A 108 -22.58 -13.10 15.77
CA LEU A 108 -21.61 -14.16 15.50
C LEU A 108 -21.31 -15.00 16.75
N LYS A 109 -21.29 -14.36 17.93
CA LYS A 109 -21.13 -15.03 19.22
C LYS A 109 -22.32 -15.92 19.56
N GLU A 110 -23.55 -15.49 19.26
CA GLU A 110 -24.75 -16.32 19.34
C GLU A 110 -24.65 -17.56 18.43
N ALA A 111 -23.98 -17.42 17.27
CA ALA A 111 -23.66 -18.53 16.36
C ALA A 111 -22.45 -19.38 16.81
N GLY A 112 -21.87 -19.11 17.99
CA GLY A 112 -20.84 -19.92 18.63
C GLY A 112 -19.40 -19.51 18.33
N ILE A 113 -19.16 -18.37 17.66
CA ILE A 113 -17.80 -17.89 17.37
C ILE A 113 -17.55 -16.56 18.10
N ASP A 114 -16.57 -16.55 19.01
CA ASP A 114 -16.08 -15.31 19.61
C ASP A 114 -14.98 -14.71 18.74
N TYR A 115 -15.25 -13.55 18.15
CA TYR A 115 -14.35 -12.89 17.21
C TYR A 115 -14.03 -11.47 17.69
N PRO A 116 -12.76 -11.07 17.77
CA PRO A 116 -12.38 -9.80 18.40
C PRO A 116 -12.71 -8.59 17.52
N LEU A 117 -12.80 -7.41 18.14
CA LEU A 117 -13.06 -6.13 17.46
C LEU A 117 -11.82 -5.25 17.42
N ILE A 118 -11.64 -4.52 16.33
CA ILE A 118 -10.73 -3.36 16.29
C ILE A 118 -11.33 -2.21 17.10
N ARG A 119 -10.65 -1.81 18.17
CA ARG A 119 -11.08 -0.62 18.94
C ARG A 119 -10.94 0.63 18.07
N GLY A 120 -11.95 1.50 18.10
CA GLY A 120 -11.97 2.70 17.25
C GLY A 120 -12.15 2.44 15.75
N GLY A 121 -12.20 1.17 15.31
CA GLY A 121 -12.51 0.75 13.95
C GLY A 121 -11.57 1.29 12.87
N TYR A 122 -12.10 1.42 11.65
CA TYR A 122 -11.35 1.88 10.47
C TYR A 122 -10.74 3.26 10.67
N LYS A 123 -11.42 4.16 11.38
CA LYS A 123 -10.89 5.50 11.69
C LYS A 123 -9.57 5.41 12.47
N ALA A 124 -9.48 4.54 13.48
CA ALA A 124 -8.29 4.39 14.28
C ALA A 124 -7.14 3.75 13.47
N LEU A 125 -7.43 2.70 12.70
CA LEU A 125 -6.46 2.08 11.79
C LEU A 125 -5.94 3.08 10.75
N ARG A 126 -6.82 3.88 10.15
CA ARG A 126 -6.42 4.89 9.18
C ARG A 126 -5.56 5.98 9.81
N GLN A 127 -5.89 6.42 11.02
CA GLN A 127 -5.06 7.39 11.73
C GLN A 127 -3.66 6.82 12.03
N ALA A 128 -3.59 5.54 12.43
CA ALA A 128 -2.32 4.86 12.65
C ALA A 128 -1.50 4.72 11.36
N ALA A 129 -2.14 4.40 10.24
CA ALA A 129 -1.50 4.33 8.91
C ALA A 129 -0.93 5.68 8.46
N ILE A 130 -1.68 6.77 8.65
CA ILE A 130 -1.21 8.14 8.36
C ILE A 130 0.00 8.47 9.24
N GLN A 131 -0.10 8.23 10.54
CA GLN A 131 0.97 8.52 11.49
C GLN A 131 2.24 7.72 11.18
N ALA A 132 2.08 6.43 10.85
CA ALA A 132 3.18 5.59 10.40
C ALA A 132 3.83 6.16 9.13
N THR A 133 3.06 6.61 8.15
CA THR A 133 3.60 7.21 6.93
C THR A 133 4.41 8.47 7.23
N VAL A 134 3.91 9.34 8.11
CA VAL A 134 4.63 10.55 8.54
C VAL A 134 5.98 10.20 9.17
N GLU A 135 6.02 9.22 10.07
CA GLU A 135 7.26 8.77 10.71
C GLU A 135 8.23 8.14 9.72
N GLN A 136 7.74 7.22 8.87
CA GLN A 136 8.56 6.52 7.89
C GLN A 136 9.11 7.47 6.82
N SER A 137 8.41 8.57 6.52
CA SER A 137 8.89 9.61 5.61
C SER A 137 10.12 10.37 6.13
N GLN A 138 10.43 10.32 7.42
CA GLN A 138 11.62 10.99 7.98
C GLN A 138 12.93 10.24 7.68
N LYS A 139 12.84 8.99 7.24
CA LYS A 139 14.03 8.19 6.90
C LYS A 139 14.69 8.72 5.62
N PRO A 140 16.03 8.61 5.49
CA PRO A 140 16.73 8.98 4.27
C PRO A 140 16.17 8.26 3.04
N MET A 141 16.16 8.91 1.88
CA MET A 141 15.60 8.36 0.64
C MET A 141 16.63 8.39 -0.49
N VAL A 142 16.56 7.41 -1.38
CA VAL A 142 17.21 7.39 -2.69
C VAL A 142 16.12 7.38 -3.73
N LEU A 143 16.21 8.32 -4.67
CA LEU A 143 15.26 8.39 -5.77
C LEU A 143 15.85 7.77 -7.02
N ILE A 144 15.09 6.87 -7.63
CA ILE A 144 15.42 6.27 -8.92
C ILE A 144 14.62 7.01 -9.99
N GLY A 145 15.32 7.89 -10.70
CA GLY A 145 14.81 8.62 -11.84
C GLY A 145 15.20 7.97 -13.17
N GLY A 146 14.51 8.36 -14.25
CA GLY A 146 14.75 7.82 -15.59
C GLY A 146 13.50 7.97 -16.46
N CYS A 147 13.64 7.82 -17.78
CA CYS A 147 12.52 7.85 -18.71
C CYS A 147 11.57 6.64 -18.49
N THR A 148 10.32 6.80 -18.89
CA THR A 148 9.35 5.70 -18.91
C THR A 148 9.85 4.56 -19.78
N GLY A 149 9.69 3.32 -19.32
CA GLY A 149 10.15 2.13 -20.04
C GLY A 149 11.59 1.68 -19.73
N ASN A 150 12.30 2.36 -18.81
CA ASN A 150 13.70 2.06 -18.48
C ASN A 150 13.88 1.03 -17.34
N GLY A 151 12.81 0.33 -16.93
CA GLY A 151 12.89 -0.68 -15.88
C GLY A 151 13.08 -0.13 -14.45
N LYS A 152 12.80 1.15 -14.18
CA LYS A 152 12.87 1.77 -12.83
C LYS A 152 12.15 0.90 -11.79
N THR A 153 10.92 0.50 -12.10
CA THR A 153 10.06 -0.32 -11.25
C THR A 153 10.67 -1.68 -10.94
N LEU A 154 11.41 -2.29 -11.88
CA LEU A 154 12.09 -3.57 -11.63
C LEU A 154 13.21 -3.40 -10.61
N LEU A 155 13.99 -2.32 -10.73
CA LEU A 155 15.10 -2.03 -9.81
C LEU A 155 14.59 -1.71 -8.39
N VAL A 156 13.49 -0.97 -8.29
CA VAL A 156 12.82 -0.70 -7.00
C VAL A 156 12.29 -2.01 -6.39
N LYS A 157 11.59 -2.85 -7.16
CA LYS A 157 11.03 -4.12 -6.68
C LYS A 157 12.08 -5.11 -6.17
N GLN A 158 13.22 -5.17 -6.84
CA GLN A 158 14.32 -6.07 -6.46
C GLN A 158 15.06 -5.60 -5.21
N HIS A 159 14.93 -4.32 -4.84
CA HIS A 159 15.60 -3.78 -3.66
C HIS A 159 14.79 -4.08 -2.39
N ALA A 160 15.43 -4.63 -1.35
CA ALA A 160 14.77 -4.98 -0.09
C ALA A 160 14.03 -3.78 0.53
N GLN A 161 14.63 -2.59 0.42
CA GLN A 161 14.10 -1.32 0.92
C GLN A 161 13.32 -0.51 -0.14
N GLY A 162 13.03 -1.13 -1.28
CA GLY A 162 12.30 -0.49 -2.37
C GLY A 162 10.80 -0.46 -2.10
N ILE A 163 10.16 0.66 -2.44
CA ILE A 163 8.69 0.81 -2.45
C ILE A 163 8.24 1.16 -3.86
N ASP A 164 7.46 0.25 -4.46
CA ASP A 164 6.88 0.39 -5.79
C ASP A 164 5.63 1.30 -5.74
N LEU A 165 5.83 2.61 -5.89
CA LEU A 165 4.76 3.60 -5.78
C LEU A 165 3.76 3.46 -6.95
N GLU A 166 4.23 3.23 -8.17
CA GLU A 166 3.36 3.01 -9.32
C GLU A 166 2.52 1.74 -9.17
N GLY A 167 3.11 0.64 -8.71
CA GLY A 167 2.37 -0.60 -8.46
C GLY A 167 1.32 -0.46 -7.36
N LEU A 168 1.63 0.23 -6.26
CA LEU A 168 0.64 0.52 -5.21
C LEU A 168 -0.53 1.38 -5.72
N ALA A 169 -0.27 2.26 -6.69
CA ALA A 169 -1.30 3.09 -7.31
C ALA A 169 -2.05 2.40 -8.47
N HIS A 170 -1.71 1.15 -8.81
CA HIS A 170 -2.17 0.48 -10.04
C HIS A 170 -1.97 1.37 -11.28
N HIS A 171 -0.75 1.88 -11.43
CA HIS A 171 -0.33 2.75 -12.52
C HIS A 171 0.84 2.13 -13.29
N ARG A 172 1.01 2.50 -14.56
CA ARG A 172 2.13 2.08 -15.41
C ARG A 172 2.78 3.30 -16.04
N GLY A 173 3.80 3.85 -15.41
CA GLY A 173 4.60 4.91 -16.03
C GLY A 173 3.83 6.21 -16.28
N SER A 174 4.54 7.33 -16.22
CA SER A 174 3.97 8.61 -16.66
C SER A 174 3.49 8.62 -18.13
N SER A 175 4.00 7.70 -18.97
CA SER A 175 3.65 7.63 -20.41
C SER A 175 2.70 6.49 -20.80
N PHE A 176 2.56 5.42 -20.00
CA PHE A 176 1.69 4.27 -20.36
C PHE A 176 0.34 4.27 -19.60
N GLY A 177 0.20 5.05 -18.53
CA GLY A 177 -1.07 5.32 -17.89
C GLY A 177 -1.63 4.17 -17.05
N ARG A 178 -2.96 3.97 -17.08
CA ARG A 178 -3.69 3.04 -16.18
C ARG A 178 -3.41 1.57 -16.51
N THR A 179 -3.44 0.71 -15.49
CA THR A 179 -3.48 -0.75 -15.66
C THR A 179 -4.88 -1.25 -16.04
N LEU A 180 -4.98 -2.54 -16.40
CA LEU A 180 -6.27 -3.24 -16.56
C LEU A 180 -7.09 -3.22 -15.26
N THR A 181 -6.42 -3.18 -14.11
CA THR A 181 -7.05 -2.97 -12.80
C THR A 181 -7.28 -1.48 -12.56
N PRO A 182 -8.45 -1.10 -12.02
CA PRO A 182 -8.71 0.29 -11.66
C PRO A 182 -7.76 0.74 -10.55
N GLN A 183 -7.41 2.04 -10.57
CA GLN A 183 -6.68 2.67 -9.47
C GLN A 183 -7.51 2.64 -8.19
N LEU A 184 -6.80 2.47 -7.08
CA LEU A 184 -7.39 2.49 -5.76
C LEU A 184 -7.94 3.89 -5.43
N SER A 185 -8.94 3.94 -4.54
CA SER A 185 -9.30 5.22 -3.92
C SER A 185 -8.09 5.83 -3.22
N GLN A 186 -8.07 7.16 -3.09
CA GLN A 186 -6.95 7.85 -2.45
C GLN A 186 -6.64 7.30 -1.05
N ALA A 187 -7.67 7.08 -0.23
CA ALA A 187 -7.48 6.54 1.11
C ALA A 187 -6.93 5.11 1.09
N SER A 188 -7.38 4.27 0.14
CA SER A 188 -6.87 2.90 0.03
C SER A 188 -5.42 2.90 -0.42
N PHE A 189 -5.04 3.71 -1.41
CA PHE A 189 -3.64 3.89 -1.81
C PHE A 189 -2.75 4.29 -0.62
N GLU A 190 -3.17 5.29 0.17
CA GLU A 190 -2.45 5.71 1.37
C GLU A 190 -2.32 4.60 2.41
N ASN A 191 -3.38 3.81 2.62
CA ASN A 191 -3.36 2.68 3.55
C ASN A 191 -2.39 1.58 3.07
N HIS A 192 -2.41 1.25 1.78
CA HIS A 192 -1.48 0.29 1.17
C HIS A 192 -0.03 0.75 1.31
N LEU A 193 0.25 2.03 1.03
CA LEU A 193 1.58 2.62 1.21
C LEU A 193 2.05 2.52 2.66
N ALA A 194 1.20 2.88 3.62
CA ALA A 194 1.54 2.81 5.04
C ALA A 194 1.89 1.39 5.47
N VAL A 195 1.11 0.40 5.03
CA VAL A 195 1.33 -1.01 5.34
C VAL A 195 2.66 -1.51 4.75
N GLU A 196 2.96 -1.19 3.49
CA GLU A 196 4.24 -1.56 2.88
C GLU A 196 5.44 -0.93 3.60
N LEU A 197 5.32 0.33 4.01
CA LEU A 197 6.36 1.01 4.80
C LEU A 197 6.54 0.40 6.19
N LEU A 198 5.47 -0.11 6.81
CA LEU A 198 5.53 -0.74 8.13
C LEU A 198 6.11 -2.15 8.09
N LYS A 199 5.85 -2.91 7.02
CA LYS A 199 6.36 -4.27 6.84
C LYS A 199 7.87 -4.33 6.63
N LYS A 200 8.42 -3.30 6.00
CA LYS A 200 9.85 -3.25 5.65
C LYS A 200 10.64 -2.60 6.77
N ASP A 201 11.51 -3.38 7.41
CA ASP A 201 12.55 -2.83 8.27
C ASP A 201 13.66 -2.19 7.41
N ALA A 202 13.50 -0.91 7.11
CA ALA A 202 14.42 -0.17 6.26
C ALA A 202 15.06 0.99 7.03
N THR A 203 16.38 1.12 6.93
CA THR A 203 17.12 2.29 7.45
C THR A 203 17.09 3.48 6.50
N ARG A 204 16.75 3.23 5.23
CA ARG A 204 16.55 4.21 4.16
C ARG A 204 15.55 3.67 3.14
N TRP A 205 14.87 4.53 2.41
CA TRP A 205 13.94 4.12 1.35
C TRP A 205 14.56 4.25 -0.03
N VAL A 206 14.16 3.36 -0.93
CA VAL A 206 14.45 3.44 -2.36
C VAL A 206 13.13 3.59 -3.10
N LEU A 207 12.91 4.77 -3.70
CA LEU A 207 11.63 5.14 -4.28
C LEU A 207 11.78 5.50 -5.76
N GLU A 208 10.70 5.36 -6.51
CA GLU A 208 10.59 5.93 -7.85
C GLU A 208 10.53 7.46 -7.75
N ASP A 209 11.27 8.18 -8.61
CA ASP A 209 11.20 9.65 -8.68
C ASP A 209 9.91 10.12 -9.37
N GLU A 210 8.79 9.90 -8.69
CA GLU A 210 7.47 10.30 -9.19
C GLU A 210 7.11 11.73 -8.77
N GLY A 211 6.26 12.34 -9.59
CA GLY A 211 5.74 13.69 -9.34
C GLY A 211 4.74 13.73 -8.19
N ARG A 212 4.00 14.84 -8.09
CA ARG A 212 2.92 14.97 -7.09
C ARG A 212 1.83 13.91 -7.25
N MET A 213 1.58 13.47 -8.48
CA MET A 213 0.49 12.58 -8.85
C MET A 213 1.02 11.32 -9.51
N ILE A 214 0.36 10.20 -9.21
CA ILE A 214 0.55 8.90 -9.85
C ILE A 214 -0.82 8.49 -10.41
N GLY A 215 -1.09 8.88 -11.65
CA GLY A 215 -2.43 8.84 -12.23
C GLY A 215 -3.39 9.75 -11.46
N SER A 216 -4.49 9.20 -10.93
CA SER A 216 -5.46 9.91 -10.08
C SER A 216 -5.09 9.98 -8.60
N ASN A 217 -4.09 9.20 -8.16
CA ASN A 217 -3.65 9.23 -6.77
C ASN A 217 -2.61 10.33 -6.55
N HIS A 218 -2.61 10.94 -5.38
CA HIS A 218 -1.57 11.89 -4.97
C HIS A 218 -0.69 11.27 -3.88
N LEU A 219 0.60 11.57 -3.92
CA LEU A 219 1.50 11.18 -2.83
C LEU A 219 1.14 11.95 -1.55
N PRO A 220 1.25 11.32 -0.36
CA PRO A 220 1.13 12.03 0.90
C PRO A 220 2.13 13.19 0.96
N GLU A 221 1.67 14.36 1.42
CA GLU A 221 2.48 15.58 1.40
C GLU A 221 3.80 15.41 2.17
N CYS A 222 3.76 14.74 3.33
CA CYS A 222 4.97 14.42 4.12
C CYS A 222 6.02 13.63 3.33
N LEU A 223 5.61 12.65 2.53
CA LEU A 223 6.52 11.86 1.70
C LEU A 223 7.03 12.68 0.52
N ARG A 224 6.14 13.42 -0.14
CA ARG A 224 6.48 14.27 -1.29
C ARG A 224 7.53 15.31 -0.92
N ASP A 225 7.37 16.00 0.21
CA ASP A 225 8.27 17.07 0.62
C ASP A 225 9.68 16.51 0.85
N ARG A 226 9.77 15.33 1.48
CA ARG A 226 11.03 14.61 1.69
C ARG A 226 11.65 14.10 0.39
N MET A 227 10.84 13.67 -0.58
CA MET A 227 11.34 13.35 -1.93
C MET A 227 11.90 14.59 -2.62
N VAL A 228 11.25 15.76 -2.52
CA VAL A 228 11.76 17.01 -3.13
C VAL A 228 13.12 17.40 -2.54
N GLU A 229 13.31 17.28 -1.23
CA GLU A 229 14.61 17.50 -0.58
C GLU A 229 15.68 16.51 -1.06
N ALA A 230 15.29 15.24 -1.24
CA ALA A 230 16.17 14.16 -1.69
C ALA A 230 16.55 14.24 -3.19
N ARG A 231 15.92 15.11 -3.99
CA ARG A 231 16.27 15.32 -5.42
C ARG A 231 17.62 16.00 -5.65
N SER A 232 18.36 16.32 -4.59
CA SER A 232 19.74 16.78 -4.71
C SER A 232 20.60 15.74 -5.46
N PRO A 233 21.52 16.16 -6.35
CA PRO A 233 22.25 15.25 -7.24
C PRO A 233 23.12 14.19 -6.52
N SER A 234 23.38 14.35 -5.23
CA SER A 234 24.06 13.35 -4.39
C SER A 234 23.19 12.14 -4.02
N TRP A 235 21.86 12.21 -4.14
CA TRP A 235 20.92 11.16 -3.67
C TRP A 235 19.98 10.64 -4.76
N THR A 236 20.11 11.14 -6.01
CA THR A 236 19.29 10.70 -7.15
C THR A 236 20.10 9.83 -8.11
N ILE A 237 19.64 8.61 -8.35
CA ILE A 237 20.18 7.73 -9.39
C ILE A 237 19.34 7.91 -10.65
N ARG A 238 19.95 8.36 -11.74
CA ARG A 238 19.25 8.56 -13.01
C ARG A 238 19.61 7.46 -14.00
N LEU A 239 18.66 6.58 -14.32
CA LEU A 239 18.80 5.62 -15.42
C LEU A 239 18.66 6.34 -16.77
N MET A 240 19.80 6.61 -17.40
CA MET A 240 19.89 7.07 -18.77
C MET A 240 20.00 5.89 -19.73
N PHE A 241 18.86 5.30 -20.10
CA PHE A 241 18.78 4.44 -21.29
C PHE A 241 17.48 4.75 -22.00
N ALA A 242 17.51 5.54 -23.07
CA ALA A 242 16.34 5.69 -23.91
C ALA A 242 16.19 4.43 -24.78
N LEU A 243 14.96 3.90 -24.87
CA LEU A 243 14.57 3.00 -25.96
C LEU A 243 14.60 3.82 -27.27
N SER A 244 15.79 3.95 -27.84
CA SER A 244 15.94 4.22 -29.27
C SER A 244 17.21 3.52 -29.73
N GLY A 245 17.08 2.73 -30.81
CA GLY A 245 18.22 2.25 -31.56
C GLY A 245 19.02 3.45 -32.08
N CYS A 246 19.98 3.92 -31.31
CA CYS A 246 21.05 4.80 -31.75
C CYS A 246 22.15 4.78 -30.70
N ALA A 247 23.07 3.83 -30.85
CA ALA A 247 24.32 3.84 -30.11
C ALA A 247 25.11 5.10 -30.51
N LYS A 248 25.14 6.13 -29.66
CA LYS A 248 26.24 7.10 -29.57
C LYS A 248 26.11 8.01 -28.34
N SER A 249 27.27 8.22 -27.71
CA SER A 249 27.59 9.17 -26.64
C SER A 249 27.15 8.83 -25.21
N ILE A 250 28.05 8.17 -24.49
CA ILE A 250 28.22 8.36 -23.06
C ILE A 250 29.07 9.62 -22.90
N SER A 251 28.51 10.70 -22.35
CA SER A 251 29.29 11.80 -21.80
C SER A 251 28.65 12.32 -20.51
N THR A 252 29.41 12.13 -19.43
CA THR A 252 29.49 13.00 -18.25
C THR A 252 28.31 12.98 -17.26
N ILE A 253 28.57 12.49 -16.04
CA ILE A 253 28.51 13.26 -14.78
C ILE A 253 29.20 12.43 -13.70
N CYS A 254 30.40 12.85 -13.28
CA CYS A 254 30.84 12.74 -11.89
C CYS A 254 31.94 13.80 -11.68
N GLY A 255 31.63 14.82 -10.88
CA GLY A 255 32.62 15.80 -10.46
C GLY A 255 33.69 15.13 -9.59
N ARG A 256 34.94 15.17 -10.08
CA ARG A 256 36.21 14.90 -9.39
C ARG A 256 36.24 13.67 -8.46
N THR A 257 36.65 12.54 -9.03
CA THR A 257 37.83 11.82 -8.56
C THR A 257 38.36 10.98 -9.72
N SER A 258 39.66 11.09 -9.97
CA SER A 258 40.38 10.44 -11.07
C SER A 258 40.22 8.92 -11.04
N LEU A 259 39.66 8.33 -12.11
CA LEU A 259 39.67 6.89 -12.35
C LEU A 259 41.02 6.44 -12.96
N PRO A 260 41.61 5.32 -12.49
CA PRO A 260 42.84 4.78 -13.08
C PRO A 260 42.60 4.12 -14.45
N PRO A 261 43.63 4.05 -15.33
CA PRO A 261 43.45 3.71 -16.74
C PRO A 261 43.45 2.19 -16.98
N MET A 262 42.29 1.54 -16.86
CA MET A 262 42.07 0.19 -17.42
C MET A 262 40.61 0.00 -17.87
N ALA A 263 40.18 0.76 -18.88
CA ALA A 263 38.90 0.51 -19.55
C ALA A 263 38.89 1.00 -21.01
N LYS A 264 39.85 0.54 -21.82
CA LYS A 264 39.89 0.84 -23.27
C LYS A 264 39.91 -0.39 -24.19
N LYS A 265 39.65 -1.60 -23.68
CA LYS A 265 39.58 -2.81 -24.51
C LYS A 265 38.39 -3.65 -24.08
N LEU A 266 37.24 -3.42 -24.72
CA LEU A 266 36.14 -4.39 -24.93
C LEU A 266 35.05 -3.71 -25.77
N ALA A 267 35.44 -3.15 -26.92
CA ALA A 267 34.51 -2.76 -27.98
C ALA A 267 34.53 -3.88 -29.03
N GLY A 268 33.54 -4.77 -28.95
CA GLY A 268 33.33 -5.83 -29.94
C GLY A 268 33.24 -7.21 -29.32
N LYS A 269 32.06 -7.55 -28.77
CA LYS A 269 31.42 -8.88 -28.84
C LYS A 269 30.12 -8.91 -28.01
N ASN A 270 29.04 -9.30 -28.68
CA ASN A 270 27.71 -9.77 -28.22
C ASN A 270 26.98 -9.04 -27.07
N THR A 271 25.82 -8.49 -27.45
CA THR A 271 24.81 -7.76 -26.67
C THR A 271 24.16 -8.51 -25.50
N ALA A 272 24.42 -9.81 -25.31
CA ALA A 272 23.91 -10.56 -24.16
C ALA A 272 24.83 -10.48 -22.94
N ASN A 273 26.16 -10.40 -23.13
CA ASN A 273 27.10 -10.35 -22.01
C ASN A 273 27.25 -8.95 -21.40
N THR A 274 26.86 -7.90 -22.12
CA THR A 274 26.91 -6.52 -21.64
C THR A 274 25.88 -6.23 -20.54
N CYS A 275 24.75 -6.94 -20.55
CA CYS A 275 23.73 -6.88 -19.49
C CYS A 275 24.27 -7.38 -18.13
N ILE A 276 25.16 -8.38 -18.15
CA ILE A 276 25.75 -8.96 -16.93
C ILE A 276 26.89 -8.08 -16.40
N THR A 277 27.70 -7.49 -17.30
CA THR A 277 28.84 -6.65 -16.87
C THR A 277 28.44 -5.33 -16.20
N GLY A 278 27.30 -4.73 -16.57
CA GLY A 278 26.75 -3.57 -15.86
C GLY A 278 26.24 -3.91 -14.45
N PHE A 279 25.81 -5.16 -14.24
CA PHE A 279 25.38 -5.70 -12.96
C PHE A 279 26.57 -5.88 -11.99
N THR A 280 27.72 -6.35 -12.49
CA THR A 280 28.95 -6.51 -11.67
C THR A 280 29.56 -5.20 -11.18
N LEU A 281 29.42 -4.09 -11.92
CA LEU A 281 29.92 -2.79 -11.47
C LEU A 281 29.05 -2.20 -10.35
N PHE A 282 27.76 -2.55 -10.32
CA PHE A 282 26.84 -2.20 -9.25
C PHE A 282 27.14 -2.98 -7.96
N ALA A 283 27.50 -4.27 -8.07
CA ALA A 283 27.88 -5.13 -6.94
C ALA A 283 29.22 -4.72 -6.29
N ALA A 284 30.20 -4.28 -7.08
CA ALA A 284 31.54 -3.92 -6.59
C ALA A 284 31.59 -2.63 -5.75
N VAL A 285 30.63 -1.70 -5.94
CA VAL A 285 30.56 -0.45 -5.16
C VAL A 285 29.83 -0.65 -3.82
N TRP A 286 29.03 -1.71 -3.67
CA TRP A 286 28.13 -1.92 -2.53
C TRP A 286 28.31 -3.27 -1.80
N GLY A 287 29.48 -3.91 -1.91
CA GLY A 287 29.88 -4.98 -0.99
C GLY A 287 29.01 -6.25 -1.03
N CYS A 288 28.41 -6.58 -2.18
CA CYS A 288 27.84 -7.92 -2.37
C CYS A 288 28.94 -8.89 -2.79
N SER A 289 29.38 -9.74 -1.87
CA SER A 289 30.26 -10.87 -2.17
C SER A 289 29.56 -11.80 -3.18
N ALA A 290 30.12 -11.91 -4.38
CA ALA A 290 29.70 -12.92 -5.33
C ALA A 290 30.02 -14.31 -4.76
N MET A 291 29.01 -15.15 -4.51
CA MET A 291 29.24 -16.58 -4.34
C MET A 291 29.30 -17.25 -5.73
N PRO A 292 30.22 -18.20 -5.95
CA PRO A 292 30.47 -18.75 -7.28
C PRO A 292 29.47 -19.84 -7.66
N ASN A 293 28.96 -19.70 -8.89
CA ASN A 293 28.31 -20.64 -9.82
C ASN A 293 27.50 -21.82 -9.28
#